data_AF-A0A7C8K7K8-F1
#
_entry.id   AF-A0A7C8K7K8-F1
#
_cell.length_a   1.000
_cell.length_b   1.000
_cell.length_c   1.000
_cell.angle_alpha   90.00
_cell.angle_beta   90.00
_cell.angle_gamma   90.00
#
_symmetry.space_group_name_H-M   'P 1'
#
loop_
_entity.id
_entity.type
_entity.pdbx_description
1 polymer ?
#
loop_
_entity_poly.entity_id
_entity_poly.type
_entity_poly.pdbx_seq_one_letter_code
_entity_poly.pdbx_strand_id
1 'polypeptide(L)'
;MNTLGKIMDGEEDFDSLVADDNDETSSSGDAIGIALQLLNSIVSTSFSRTVSEQEKKLLSTLQPSLKYLSSERGVDGSTASLTRSLGLFISTQDIPLTGPVDGDVKPVDEKVSNQQQTLQTALLYLRDQMVPIRAHGLEMLKGLIKERSSVVDVQTITKLLIDMLQDKESFVYLGVVKTLCELADKHPGTVIGMLVDVYVDEEEKMGIDERLKVGEALMGTVQRLGEAAVGKVAEEIGNVMVGLAGRRKRRYKEAGEVIREKEEAERRIKKEGEMDEEYRKVLSEARVEAGIDVEGGKKVKIEEVEDDEQWISKVGEEDYRVRASALSVLGVLFETNASGVPVGVTLAAVEVALRILELERGKEQATVRRAAVHLVSSVLNGLEKNGTVELLKVIPRERLEDIVRVLGYTRATDDDGLVREQAGVLVEALTE
;
A
#
# COMPACT_ATOMS: atom_id res chain seq x y z
N MET A 1 16.48 -37.00 -52.54
CA MET A 1 16.20 -38.27 -53.26
C MET A 1 16.21 -39.38 -52.23
N ASN A 2 15.18 -40.25 -52.25
CA ASN A 2 15.18 -41.70 -51.96
C ASN A 2 16.33 -42.20 -51.05
N THR A 3 16.11 -42.93 -49.97
CA THR A 3 15.19 -44.06 -49.74
C THR A 3 15.58 -44.66 -48.38
N LEU A 4 14.90 -45.73 -47.97
CA LEU A 4 15.32 -46.80 -47.04
C LEU A 4 14.45 -46.75 -45.78
N GLY A 5 13.40 -47.55 -45.62
CA GLY A 5 13.00 -48.75 -46.32
C GLY A 5 12.16 -49.59 -45.35
N LYS A 6 11.21 -50.33 -45.91
CA LYS A 6 10.48 -51.44 -45.25
C LYS A 6 9.54 -51.07 -44.11
N ILE A 7 8.38 -50.60 -44.54
CA ILE A 7 7.06 -51.02 -44.05
C ILE A 7 6.86 -52.51 -44.38
N MET A 8 6.13 -53.22 -43.51
CA MET A 8 5.66 -54.62 -43.55
C MET A 8 6.59 -55.71 -42.98
N ASP A 9 6.27 -56.12 -41.75
CA ASP A 9 5.82 -57.48 -41.35
C ASP A 9 5.50 -57.42 -39.83
N GLY A 10 4.37 -57.88 -39.28
CA GLY A 10 3.24 -58.61 -39.84
C GLY A 10 2.09 -58.74 -38.81
N GLU A 11 0.92 -59.07 -39.37
CA GLU A 11 -0.15 -59.98 -38.87
C GLU A 11 -0.56 -59.86 -37.40
N GLU A 12 -1.76 -59.31 -37.15
CA GLU A 12 -3.01 -60.07 -36.95
C GLU A 12 -2.98 -60.94 -35.69
N ASP A 13 -3.62 -60.49 -34.61
CA ASP A 13 -4.80 -61.21 -34.15
C ASP A 13 -5.74 -60.37 -33.27
N PHE A 14 -7.01 -60.60 -33.54
CA PHE A 14 -8.20 -60.02 -32.96
C PHE A 14 -8.52 -60.73 -31.64
N ASP A 15 -9.33 -60.08 -30.80
CA ASP A 15 -10.10 -60.66 -29.70
C ASP A 15 -9.49 -60.63 -28.27
N SER A 16 -9.73 -59.52 -27.58
CA SER A 16 -10.39 -59.60 -26.26
C SER A 16 -11.17 -58.33 -25.98
N LEU A 17 -12.44 -58.37 -26.37
CA LEU A 17 -13.52 -57.57 -25.81
C LEU A 17 -13.58 -57.74 -24.28
N VAL A 18 -13.38 -56.65 -23.52
CA VAL A 18 -14.31 -56.27 -22.44
C VAL A 18 -14.34 -54.74 -22.39
N ALA A 19 -15.41 -54.16 -22.94
CA ALA A 19 -15.85 -52.84 -22.53
C ALA A 19 -16.29 -52.95 -21.06
N ASP A 20 -15.60 -52.27 -20.16
CA ASP A 20 -16.15 -51.95 -18.85
C ASP A 20 -16.64 -50.50 -18.92
N ASP A 21 -17.96 -50.38 -19.08
CA ASP A 21 -18.74 -49.15 -18.90
C ASP A 21 -18.42 -48.52 -17.55
N ASN A 22 -17.62 -47.44 -17.52
CA ASN A 22 -17.46 -46.63 -16.31
C ASN A 22 -17.14 -45.15 -16.61
N ASP A 23 -17.74 -44.57 -17.65
CA ASP A 23 -17.49 -43.18 -18.07
C ASP A 23 -18.73 -42.26 -18.03
N GLU A 24 -19.68 -42.50 -17.11
CA GLU A 24 -20.81 -41.56 -16.90
C GLU A 24 -20.84 -40.86 -15.53
N THR A 25 -19.95 -41.17 -14.58
CA THR A 25 -20.06 -40.61 -13.21
C THR A 25 -19.20 -39.37 -12.93
N SER A 26 -18.28 -38.99 -13.80
CA SER A 26 -17.37 -37.83 -13.56
C SER A 26 -17.98 -36.47 -13.92
N SER A 27 -18.88 -36.40 -14.90
CA SER A 27 -19.50 -35.13 -15.33
C SER A 27 -20.52 -34.56 -14.33
N SER A 28 -21.24 -35.42 -13.60
CA SER A 28 -22.28 -35.00 -12.66
C SER A 28 -21.70 -34.35 -11.39
N GLY A 29 -20.55 -34.86 -10.90
CA GLY A 29 -19.86 -34.31 -9.73
C GLY A 29 -19.36 -32.88 -9.94
N ASP A 30 -18.83 -32.59 -11.13
CA ASP A 30 -18.35 -31.26 -11.51
C ASP A 30 -19.51 -30.25 -11.65
N ALA A 31 -20.64 -30.68 -12.24
CA ALA A 31 -21.84 -29.85 -12.34
C ALA A 31 -22.41 -29.50 -10.94
N ILE A 32 -22.42 -30.46 -10.02
CA ILE A 32 -22.83 -30.24 -8.62
C ILE A 32 -21.84 -29.30 -7.92
N GLY A 33 -20.54 -29.46 -8.14
CA GLY A 33 -19.51 -28.58 -7.58
C GLY A 33 -19.68 -27.12 -8.03
N ILE A 34 -19.89 -26.89 -9.32
CA ILE A 34 -20.13 -25.55 -9.88
C ILE A 34 -21.44 -24.96 -9.35
N ALA A 35 -22.51 -25.75 -9.29
CA ALA A 35 -23.79 -25.30 -8.74
C ALA A 35 -23.68 -24.92 -7.26
N LEU A 36 -22.92 -25.66 -6.46
CA LEU A 36 -22.65 -25.35 -5.04
C LEU A 36 -21.78 -24.10 -4.90
N GLN A 37 -20.80 -23.89 -5.77
CA GLN A 37 -19.99 -22.66 -5.78
C GLN A 37 -20.83 -21.43 -6.14
N LEU A 38 -21.69 -21.53 -7.15
CA LEU A 38 -22.61 -20.46 -7.53
C LEU A 38 -23.61 -20.19 -6.41
N LEU A 39 -24.18 -21.24 -5.80
CA LEU A 39 -25.08 -21.09 -4.67
C LEU A 39 -24.37 -20.44 -3.48
N ASN A 40 -23.14 -20.85 -3.14
CA ASN A 40 -22.36 -20.24 -2.08
C ASN A 40 -22.01 -18.77 -2.39
N SER A 41 -21.72 -18.45 -3.65
CA SER A 41 -21.49 -17.07 -4.07
C SER A 41 -22.76 -16.24 -3.96
N ILE A 42 -23.90 -16.73 -4.43
CA ILE A 42 -25.19 -16.03 -4.37
C ILE A 42 -25.64 -15.86 -2.92
N VAL A 43 -25.46 -16.89 -2.09
CA VAL A 43 -25.76 -16.84 -0.65
C VAL A 43 -24.88 -15.81 0.04
N SER A 44 -23.58 -15.82 -0.23
CA SER A 44 -22.62 -14.89 0.39
C SER A 44 -22.80 -13.43 -0.08
N THR A 45 -23.21 -13.20 -1.33
CA THR A 45 -23.36 -11.84 -1.88
C THR A 45 -24.77 -11.27 -1.71
N SER A 46 -25.81 -12.09 -1.80
CA SER A 46 -27.21 -11.63 -1.85
C SER A 46 -27.92 -11.72 -0.50
N PHE A 47 -27.56 -12.68 0.36
CA PHE A 47 -28.26 -12.91 1.64
C PHE A 47 -27.69 -12.10 2.82
N SER A 48 -26.80 -11.13 2.55
CA SER A 48 -26.35 -10.11 3.52
C SER A 48 -27.45 -9.07 3.86
N ARG A 49 -28.54 -9.04 3.09
CA ARG A 49 -29.77 -8.28 3.38
C ARG A 49 -30.84 -9.28 3.76
N THR A 50 -31.27 -9.25 5.03
CA THR A 50 -32.49 -9.90 5.58
C THR A 50 -33.20 -10.91 4.67
N VAL A 51 -32.95 -12.20 4.92
CA VAL A 51 -33.60 -13.30 4.19
C VAL A 51 -35.10 -13.26 4.39
N SER A 52 -35.87 -13.21 3.30
CA SER A 52 -37.34 -13.31 3.34
C SER A 52 -37.76 -14.66 3.93
N GLU A 53 -38.87 -14.71 4.67
CA GLU A 53 -39.44 -15.96 5.22
C GLU A 53 -39.73 -17.03 4.13
N GLN A 54 -39.93 -16.61 2.88
CA GLN A 54 -40.07 -17.52 1.74
C GLN A 54 -38.72 -18.11 1.29
N GLU A 55 -37.66 -17.33 1.32
CA GLU A 55 -36.30 -17.76 0.92
C GLU A 55 -35.70 -18.70 1.98
N LYS A 56 -35.97 -18.45 3.27
CA LYS A 56 -35.59 -19.37 4.36
C LYS A 56 -36.24 -20.75 4.20
N LYS A 57 -37.52 -20.80 3.83
CA LYS A 57 -38.23 -22.06 3.57
C LYS A 57 -37.65 -22.81 2.38
N LEU A 58 -37.24 -22.11 1.33
CA LEU A 58 -36.58 -22.73 0.18
C LEU A 58 -35.19 -23.27 0.54
N LEU A 59 -34.41 -22.53 1.34
CA LEU A 59 -33.10 -22.96 1.80
C LEU A 59 -33.17 -24.15 2.78
N SER A 60 -34.13 -24.18 3.71
CA SER A 60 -34.32 -25.32 4.61
C SER A 60 -34.77 -26.59 3.86
N THR A 61 -35.46 -26.43 2.72
CA THR A 61 -35.80 -27.55 1.83
C THR A 61 -34.55 -28.18 1.18
N LEU A 62 -33.46 -27.43 1.03
CA LEU A 62 -32.18 -27.93 0.49
C LEU A 62 -31.31 -28.62 1.54
N GLN A 63 -31.61 -28.46 2.83
CA GLN A 63 -30.81 -28.99 3.95
C GLN A 63 -30.70 -30.53 3.97
N PRO A 64 -31.75 -31.32 3.69
CA PRO A 64 -31.64 -32.78 3.60
C PRO A 64 -30.71 -33.21 2.45
N SER A 65 -30.78 -32.53 1.31
CA SER A 65 -29.95 -32.80 0.13
C SER A 65 -28.49 -32.43 0.36
N LEU A 66 -28.22 -31.30 1.04
CA LEU A 66 -26.86 -30.92 1.45
C LEU A 66 -26.30 -31.91 2.49
N LYS A 67 -27.11 -32.37 3.44
CA LYS A 67 -26.68 -33.37 4.42
C LYS A 67 -26.32 -34.70 3.74
N TYR A 68 -27.13 -35.13 2.78
CA TYR A 68 -26.88 -36.32 1.97
C TYR A 68 -25.55 -36.21 1.19
N LEU A 69 -25.34 -35.08 0.49
CA LEU A 69 -24.10 -34.80 -0.24
C LEU A 69 -22.87 -34.67 0.67
N SER A 70 -23.04 -34.32 1.94
CA SER A 70 -21.95 -34.25 2.92
C SER A 70 -21.57 -35.61 3.51
N SER A 71 -22.48 -36.58 3.49
CA SER A 71 -22.31 -37.91 4.09
C SER A 71 -21.96 -39.01 3.08
N GLU A 72 -22.19 -38.76 1.79
CA GLU A 72 -21.87 -39.70 0.72
C GLU A 72 -20.33 -39.82 0.57
N ARG A 73 -19.82 -41.05 0.59
CA ARG A 73 -18.37 -41.36 0.64
C ARG A 73 -17.63 -41.24 -0.70
N GLY A 74 -18.16 -40.46 -1.65
CA GLY A 74 -17.66 -40.37 -3.02
C GLY A 74 -17.58 -38.97 -3.62
N VAL A 75 -17.76 -37.91 -2.84
CA VAL A 75 -17.75 -36.52 -3.36
C VAL A 75 -16.41 -35.85 -3.06
N ASP A 76 -15.86 -35.14 -4.06
CA ASP A 76 -14.57 -34.45 -3.99
C ASP A 76 -14.46 -33.51 -2.77
N GLY A 77 -13.29 -33.43 -2.15
CA GLY A 77 -13.07 -32.74 -0.87
C GLY A 77 -13.48 -31.25 -0.88
N SER A 78 -13.44 -30.62 -2.06
CA SER A 78 -13.91 -29.27 -2.32
C SER A 78 -15.43 -29.14 -2.15
N THR A 79 -16.20 -30.01 -2.80
CA THR A 79 -17.67 -30.01 -2.74
C THR A 79 -18.21 -30.33 -1.34
N ALA A 80 -17.57 -31.25 -0.62
CA ALA A 80 -17.92 -31.57 0.77
C ALA A 80 -17.63 -30.41 1.73
N SER A 81 -16.65 -29.56 1.42
CA SER A 81 -16.37 -28.35 2.20
C SER A 81 -17.40 -27.24 1.95
N LEU A 82 -17.79 -27.04 0.68
CA LEU A 82 -18.81 -26.07 0.28
C LEU A 82 -20.20 -26.45 0.83
N THR A 83 -20.55 -27.73 0.77
CA THR A 83 -21.79 -28.26 1.34
C THR A 83 -21.85 -28.09 2.87
N ARG A 84 -20.72 -28.29 3.56
CA ARG A 84 -20.64 -28.03 5.02
C ARG A 84 -20.76 -26.53 5.34
N SER A 85 -20.10 -25.67 4.56
CA SER A 85 -20.19 -24.21 4.72
C SER A 85 -21.62 -23.71 4.51
N LEU A 86 -22.30 -24.18 3.45
CA LEU A 86 -23.70 -23.87 3.16
C LEU A 86 -24.65 -24.42 4.23
N GLY A 87 -24.43 -25.65 4.70
CA GLY A 87 -25.22 -26.26 5.78
C GLY A 87 -25.08 -25.50 7.11
N LEU A 88 -23.87 -25.02 7.43
CA LEU A 88 -23.64 -24.18 8.59
C LEU A 88 -24.33 -22.83 8.44
N PHE A 89 -24.23 -22.18 7.28
CA PHE A 89 -24.92 -20.91 7.02
C PHE A 89 -26.45 -21.02 7.21
N ILE A 90 -27.06 -22.05 6.61
CA ILE A 90 -28.51 -22.30 6.75
C ILE A 90 -28.88 -22.60 8.20
N SER A 91 -28.08 -23.43 8.90
CA SER A 91 -28.33 -23.77 10.31
C SER A 91 -28.12 -22.59 11.27
N THR A 92 -27.22 -21.65 10.95
CA THR A 92 -27.02 -20.43 11.75
C THR A 92 -28.14 -19.41 11.58
N GLN A 93 -28.91 -19.48 10.50
CA GLN A 93 -30.08 -18.64 10.28
C GLN A 93 -31.36 -19.21 10.91
N ASP A 94 -31.34 -20.47 11.34
CA ASP A 94 -32.47 -21.20 11.93
C ASP A 94 -32.62 -21.00 13.45
N ILE A 95 -31.95 -19.99 14.05
CA ILE A 95 -32.19 -19.65 15.47
C ILE A 95 -33.55 -18.95 15.57
N PRO A 96 -34.60 -19.60 16.11
CA PRO A 96 -35.91 -18.99 16.24
C PRO A 96 -35.86 -18.01 17.43
N LEU A 97 -36.17 -16.73 17.19
CA LEU A 97 -36.27 -15.69 18.22
C LEU A 97 -37.48 -15.84 19.16
N THR A 98 -38.07 -17.04 19.33
CA THR A 98 -39.28 -17.22 20.17
C THR A 98 -39.37 -18.59 20.89
N GLY A 99 -38.74 -18.69 22.08
CA GLY A 99 -39.04 -19.56 23.25
C GLY A 99 -38.95 -21.10 23.12
N PRO A 100 -39.08 -21.90 24.22
CA PRO A 100 -38.97 -21.63 25.67
C PRO A 100 -37.82 -22.40 26.36
N VAL A 101 -37.64 -22.09 27.64
CA VAL A 101 -36.68 -22.62 28.64
C VAL A 101 -36.56 -24.15 28.66
N ASP A 102 -35.36 -24.69 28.38
CA ASP A 102 -34.62 -25.70 29.18
C ASP A 102 -33.54 -26.37 28.33
N GLY A 103 -32.29 -26.30 28.78
CA GLY A 103 -31.18 -27.04 28.16
C GLY A 103 -29.89 -26.23 28.11
N ASP A 104 -29.02 -26.53 29.06
CA ASP A 104 -27.69 -25.99 29.33
C ASP A 104 -26.78 -25.96 28.07
N VAL A 105 -26.90 -24.90 27.25
CA VAL A 105 -25.93 -24.55 26.20
C VAL A 105 -25.32 -23.22 26.60
N LYS A 106 -24.03 -23.23 26.97
CA LYS A 106 -23.28 -22.00 27.28
C LYS A 106 -23.45 -21.01 26.12
N PRO A 107 -23.87 -19.76 26.39
CA PRO A 107 -24.23 -18.83 25.33
C PRO A 107 -22.99 -18.49 24.52
N VAL A 108 -23.06 -18.64 23.20
CA VAL A 108 -22.21 -17.83 22.31
C VAL A 108 -22.66 -16.40 22.56
N ASP A 109 -21.78 -15.59 23.16
CA ASP A 109 -22.08 -14.25 23.67
C ASP A 109 -22.92 -13.43 22.68
N GLU A 110 -24.18 -13.17 23.03
CA GLU A 110 -25.13 -12.32 22.26
C GLU A 110 -24.50 -10.97 21.86
N LYS A 111 -23.60 -10.47 22.70
CA LYS A 111 -22.80 -9.28 22.47
C LYS A 111 -21.87 -9.39 21.26
N VAL A 112 -21.21 -10.53 21.05
CA VAL A 112 -20.29 -10.75 19.92
C VAL A 112 -21.06 -10.83 18.60
N SER A 113 -22.23 -11.46 18.60
CA SER A 113 -23.14 -11.50 17.45
C SER A 113 -23.62 -10.09 17.05
N ASN A 114 -24.02 -9.29 18.04
CA ASN A 114 -24.42 -7.89 17.82
C ASN A 114 -23.26 -7.04 17.29
N GLN A 115 -22.04 -7.25 17.79
CA GLN A 115 -20.82 -6.58 17.29
C GLN A 115 -20.48 -6.98 15.86
N GLN A 116 -20.67 -8.26 15.49
CA GLN A 116 -20.53 -8.75 14.11
C GLN A 116 -21.53 -8.08 13.16
N GLN A 117 -22.80 -8.01 13.56
CA GLN A 117 -23.83 -7.34 12.76
C GLN A 117 -23.55 -5.85 12.59
N THR A 118 -23.06 -5.20 13.66
CA THR A 118 -22.64 -3.79 13.63
C THR A 118 -21.47 -3.59 12.68
N LEU A 119 -20.46 -4.46 12.72
CA LEU A 119 -19.31 -4.40 11.81
C LEU A 119 -19.74 -4.57 10.35
N GLN A 120 -20.59 -5.55 10.07
CA GLN A 120 -21.09 -5.79 8.72
C GLN A 120 -21.87 -4.57 8.19
N THR A 121 -22.70 -3.98 9.04
CA THR A 121 -23.44 -2.75 8.68
C THR A 121 -22.49 -1.58 8.42
N ALA A 122 -21.47 -1.41 9.26
CA ALA A 122 -20.45 -0.38 9.06
C ALA A 122 -19.73 -0.56 7.72
N LEU A 123 -19.27 -1.78 7.41
CA LEU A 123 -18.59 -2.09 6.14
C LEU A 123 -19.47 -1.83 4.91
N LEU A 124 -20.78 -2.03 5.01
CA LEU A 124 -21.72 -1.68 3.94
C LEU A 124 -21.83 -0.17 3.77
N TYR A 125 -21.95 0.58 4.87
CA TYR A 125 -22.06 2.04 4.83
C TYR A 125 -20.80 2.73 4.31
N LEU A 126 -19.61 2.18 4.58
CA LEU A 126 -18.35 2.71 4.05
C LEU A 126 -18.27 2.67 2.51
N ARG A 127 -19.04 1.80 1.86
CA ARG A 127 -19.09 1.66 0.38
C ARG A 127 -20.21 2.48 -0.27
N ASP A 128 -20.97 3.24 0.52
CA ASP A 128 -22.12 4.00 0.01
C ASP A 128 -21.68 5.25 -0.78
N GLN A 129 -22.48 5.64 -1.77
CA GLN A 129 -22.21 6.83 -2.59
C GLN A 129 -22.41 8.14 -1.79
N MET A 130 -23.29 8.12 -0.79
CA MET A 130 -23.60 9.27 0.03
C MET A 130 -22.54 9.48 1.12
N VAL A 131 -21.90 10.65 1.10
CA VAL A 131 -20.92 11.08 2.12
C VAL A 131 -21.43 10.93 3.56
N PRO A 132 -22.67 11.32 3.90
CA PRO A 132 -23.17 11.16 5.27
C PRO A 132 -23.27 9.70 5.71
N ILE A 133 -23.56 8.78 4.78
CA ILE A 133 -23.66 7.35 5.07
C ILE A 133 -22.27 6.77 5.29
N ARG A 134 -21.28 7.09 4.45
CA ARG A 134 -19.88 6.69 4.66
C ARG A 134 -19.35 7.18 6.00
N ALA A 135 -19.60 8.44 6.34
CA ALA A 135 -19.18 9.01 7.62
C ALA A 135 -19.85 8.32 8.82
N HIS A 136 -21.13 7.95 8.70
CA HIS A 136 -21.81 7.17 9.74
C HIS A 136 -21.21 5.76 9.87
N GLY A 137 -20.86 5.12 8.76
CA GLY A 137 -20.11 3.85 8.76
C GLY A 137 -18.78 3.94 9.49
N LEU A 138 -18.03 5.04 9.31
CA LEU A 138 -16.79 5.30 10.06
C LEU A 138 -17.06 5.47 11.56
N GLU A 139 -18.12 6.17 11.95
CA GLU A 139 -18.46 6.34 13.37
C GLU A 139 -18.86 5.01 14.02
N MET A 140 -19.58 4.14 13.30
CA MET A 140 -19.89 2.79 13.77
C MET A 140 -18.63 1.95 13.97
N LEU A 141 -17.72 1.95 12.98
CA LEU A 141 -16.43 1.26 13.06
C LEU A 141 -15.60 1.76 14.25
N LYS A 142 -15.56 3.08 14.44
CA LYS A 142 -14.91 3.75 15.55
C LYS A 142 -15.49 3.34 16.91
N GLY A 143 -16.81 3.17 17.02
CA GLY A 143 -17.47 2.60 18.20
C GLY A 143 -16.93 1.21 18.53
N LEU A 144 -16.83 0.32 17.52
CA LEU A 144 -16.31 -1.04 17.69
C LEU A 144 -14.84 -1.07 18.13
N ILE A 145 -14.01 -0.16 17.59
CA ILE A 145 -12.60 -0.01 17.97
C ILE A 145 -12.48 0.45 19.43
N LYS A 146 -13.30 1.41 19.86
CA LYS A 146 -13.32 1.89 21.26
C LYS A 146 -13.72 0.78 22.24
N GLU A 147 -14.67 -0.06 21.86
CA GLU A 147 -15.12 -1.21 22.66
C GLU A 147 -14.13 -2.38 22.72
N ARG A 148 -13.02 -2.32 21.95
CA ARG A 148 -12.06 -3.42 21.79
C ARG A 148 -12.75 -4.73 21.38
N SER A 149 -13.68 -4.62 20.44
CA SER A 149 -14.45 -5.77 19.96
C SER A 149 -13.50 -6.79 19.32
N SER A 150 -13.56 -8.06 19.73
CA SER A 150 -12.72 -9.14 19.20
C SER A 150 -13.01 -9.47 17.73
N VAL A 151 -14.11 -8.94 17.19
CA VAL A 151 -14.55 -9.09 15.81
C VAL A 151 -13.74 -8.22 14.84
N VAL A 152 -13.11 -7.16 15.35
CA VAL A 152 -12.35 -6.19 14.57
C VAL A 152 -10.98 -6.78 14.24
N ASP A 153 -10.82 -7.27 13.01
CA ASP A 153 -9.49 -7.60 12.49
C ASP A 153 -8.73 -6.32 12.15
N VAL A 154 -7.71 -6.02 12.97
CA VAL A 154 -6.90 -4.80 12.87
C VAL A 154 -6.25 -4.68 11.50
N GLN A 155 -5.71 -5.77 10.94
CA GLN A 155 -5.00 -5.70 9.65
C GLN A 155 -5.95 -5.40 8.50
N THR A 156 -7.07 -6.13 8.41
CA THR A 156 -8.07 -5.92 7.37
C THR A 156 -8.67 -4.50 7.45
N ILE A 157 -8.96 -4.02 8.66
CA ILE A 157 -9.54 -2.69 8.84
C ILE A 157 -8.52 -1.60 8.56
N THR A 158 -7.26 -1.74 8.97
CA THR A 158 -6.20 -0.79 8.60
C THR A 158 -6.05 -0.73 7.09
N LYS A 159 -6.01 -1.87 6.39
CA LYS A 159 -5.94 -1.89 4.93
C LYS A 159 -7.13 -1.15 4.28
N LEU A 160 -8.35 -1.44 4.74
CA LEU A 160 -9.55 -0.77 4.25
C LEU A 160 -9.47 0.75 4.48
N LEU A 161 -9.04 1.19 5.66
CA LEU A 161 -8.91 2.60 5.98
C LEU A 161 -7.82 3.27 5.12
N ILE A 162 -6.70 2.60 4.87
CA ILE A 162 -5.66 3.11 3.95
C ILE A 162 -6.22 3.30 2.54
N ASP A 163 -6.97 2.32 2.01
CA ASP A 163 -7.62 2.43 0.70
C ASP A 163 -8.61 3.62 0.67
N MET A 164 -9.32 3.85 1.78
CA MET A 164 -10.26 4.98 1.92
C MET A 164 -9.59 6.35 2.08
N LEU A 165 -8.26 6.43 2.33
CA LEU A 165 -7.56 7.72 2.31
C LEU A 165 -7.62 8.38 0.92
N GLN A 166 -7.86 7.60 -0.13
CA GLN A 166 -8.00 8.12 -1.49
C GLN A 166 -9.40 8.68 -1.81
N ASP A 167 -10.32 8.71 -0.85
CA ASP A 167 -11.62 9.35 -1.03
C ASP A 167 -11.44 10.83 -1.43
N LYS A 168 -12.26 11.29 -2.37
CA LYS A 168 -12.25 12.67 -2.88
C LYS A 168 -12.85 13.65 -1.87
N GLU A 169 -13.68 13.15 -0.98
CA GLU A 169 -14.45 13.95 -0.03
C GLU A 169 -13.65 14.19 1.25
N SER A 170 -13.20 15.43 1.47
CA SER A 170 -12.33 15.80 2.60
C SER A 170 -12.93 15.44 3.96
N PHE A 171 -14.27 15.43 4.08
CA PHE A 171 -14.95 15.04 5.31
C PHE A 171 -14.76 13.54 5.64
N VAL A 172 -14.82 12.68 4.63
CA VAL A 172 -14.57 11.24 4.78
C VAL A 172 -13.10 11.00 5.06
N TYR A 173 -12.22 11.62 4.28
CA TYR A 173 -10.77 11.57 4.48
C TYR A 173 -10.36 11.90 5.92
N LEU A 174 -10.82 13.05 6.46
CA LEU A 174 -10.51 13.44 7.83
C LEU A 174 -11.09 12.45 8.86
N GLY A 175 -12.25 11.87 8.58
CA GLY A 175 -12.84 10.80 9.38
C GLY A 175 -11.99 9.53 9.40
N VAL A 176 -11.45 9.14 8.24
CA VAL A 176 -10.54 7.99 8.08
C VAL A 176 -9.25 8.22 8.86
N VAL A 177 -8.59 9.37 8.69
CA VAL A 177 -7.37 9.73 9.44
C VAL A 177 -7.61 9.62 10.94
N LYS A 178 -8.70 10.22 11.45
CA LYS A 178 -9.05 10.14 12.88
C LYS A 178 -9.28 8.70 13.35
N THR A 179 -9.88 7.86 12.50
CA THR A 179 -10.15 6.44 12.82
C THR A 179 -8.85 5.63 12.84
N LEU A 180 -7.94 5.88 11.90
CA LEU A 180 -6.58 5.30 11.89
C LEU A 180 -5.80 5.68 13.16
N CYS A 181 -5.85 6.96 13.56
CA CYS A 181 -5.23 7.41 14.80
C CYS A 181 -5.81 6.67 16.03
N GLU A 182 -7.12 6.48 16.10
CA GLU A 182 -7.76 5.75 17.20
C GLU A 182 -7.44 4.25 17.21
N LEU A 183 -7.24 3.65 16.03
CA LEU A 183 -6.78 2.27 15.92
C LEU A 183 -5.31 2.13 16.33
N ALA A 184 -4.47 3.09 15.96
CA ALA A 184 -3.06 3.15 16.34
C ALA A 184 -2.88 3.29 17.87
N ASP A 185 -3.76 4.01 18.58
CA ASP A 185 -3.75 4.08 20.05
C ASP A 185 -3.83 2.70 20.72
N LYS A 186 -4.44 1.71 20.05
CA LYS A 186 -4.61 0.34 20.58
C LYS A 186 -3.57 -0.63 20.02
N HIS A 187 -3.24 -0.50 18.74
CA HIS A 187 -2.36 -1.41 18.02
C HIS A 187 -1.29 -0.64 17.23
N PRO A 188 -0.37 0.08 17.92
CA PRO A 188 0.54 1.01 17.26
C PRO A 188 1.48 0.30 16.27
N GLY A 189 2.06 -0.84 16.65
CA GLY A 189 3.01 -1.56 15.80
C GLY A 189 2.42 -2.00 14.45
N THR A 190 1.21 -2.59 14.47
CA THR A 190 0.58 -3.07 13.23
C THR A 190 0.13 -1.90 12.35
N VAL A 191 -0.52 -0.88 12.93
CA VAL A 191 -1.06 0.24 12.16
C VAL A 191 0.05 1.09 11.55
N ILE A 192 1.09 1.39 12.34
CA ILE A 192 2.23 2.17 11.86
C ILE A 192 3.02 1.41 10.82
N GLY A 193 3.33 0.12 11.05
CA GLY A 193 4.05 -0.69 10.07
C GLY A 193 3.34 -0.67 8.71
N MET A 194 2.02 -0.90 8.70
CA MET A 194 1.23 -0.85 7.46
C MET A 194 1.19 0.54 6.81
N LEU A 195 1.09 1.62 7.59
CA LEU A 195 1.13 2.98 7.05
C LEU A 195 2.51 3.33 6.47
N VAL A 196 3.58 2.89 7.13
CA VAL A 196 4.96 3.10 6.72
C VAL A 196 5.25 2.32 5.43
N ASP A 197 4.84 1.05 5.34
CA ASP A 197 5.02 0.22 4.15
C ASP A 197 4.35 0.86 2.92
N VAL A 198 3.12 1.34 3.07
CA VAL A 198 2.38 2.00 1.99
C VAL A 198 2.99 3.37 1.66
N TYR A 199 3.50 4.11 2.65
CA TYR A 199 4.13 5.40 2.42
C TYR A 199 5.47 5.30 1.69
N VAL A 200 6.26 4.26 1.99
CA VAL A 200 7.55 4.00 1.33
C VAL A 200 7.38 3.75 -0.16
N ASP A 201 6.32 3.01 -0.52
CA ASP A 201 5.96 2.64 -1.89
C ASP A 201 7.19 2.19 -2.70
N GLU A 202 7.79 1.06 -2.31
CA GLU A 202 9.03 0.56 -2.93
C GLU A 202 8.90 0.33 -4.44
N GLU A 203 7.69 0.03 -4.90
CA GLU A 203 7.38 -0.23 -6.30
C GLU A 203 6.98 1.04 -7.08
N GLU A 204 6.94 2.21 -6.40
CA GLU A 204 6.54 3.52 -6.96
C GLU A 204 5.23 3.45 -7.76
N LYS A 205 4.25 2.68 -7.27
CA LYS A 205 2.96 2.48 -7.93
C LYS A 205 1.97 3.60 -7.64
N MET A 206 2.12 4.27 -6.50
CA MET A 206 1.18 5.28 -6.03
C MET A 206 1.51 6.67 -6.57
N GLY A 207 0.48 7.45 -6.81
CA GLY A 207 0.65 8.87 -7.13
C GLY A 207 1.26 9.65 -5.96
N ILE A 208 1.91 10.77 -6.25
CA ILE A 208 2.53 11.62 -5.22
C ILE A 208 1.48 12.11 -4.21
N ASP A 209 0.32 12.56 -4.68
CA ASP A 209 -0.76 13.04 -3.80
C ASP A 209 -1.30 11.92 -2.90
N GLU A 210 -1.40 10.70 -3.42
CA GLU A 210 -1.85 9.53 -2.67
C GLU A 210 -0.89 9.20 -1.53
N ARG A 211 0.42 9.25 -1.81
CA ARG A 211 1.48 9.06 -0.81
C ARG A 211 1.49 10.19 0.21
N LEU A 212 1.28 11.44 -0.20
CA LEU A 212 1.21 12.57 0.74
C LEU A 212 0.03 12.45 1.72
N LYS A 213 -1.12 11.97 1.26
CA LYS A 213 -2.27 11.66 2.14
C LYS A 213 -1.95 10.58 3.18
N VAL A 214 -1.25 9.52 2.77
CA VAL A 214 -0.75 8.49 3.70
C VAL A 214 0.25 9.09 4.69
N GLY A 215 1.13 9.98 4.22
CA GLY A 215 2.08 10.71 5.06
C GLY A 215 1.40 11.60 6.11
N GLU A 216 0.31 12.29 5.75
CA GLU A 216 -0.49 13.07 6.70
C GLU A 216 -1.18 12.17 7.73
N ALA A 217 -1.75 11.03 7.28
CA ALA A 217 -2.33 10.05 8.20
C ALA A 217 -1.28 9.52 9.18
N LEU A 218 -0.09 9.16 8.69
CA LEU A 218 1.04 8.72 9.51
C LEU A 218 1.45 9.81 10.51
N MET A 219 1.62 11.06 10.05
CA MET A 219 1.92 12.19 10.93
C MET A 219 0.89 12.35 12.04
N GLY A 220 -0.40 12.26 11.71
CA GLY A 220 -1.50 12.30 12.69
C GLY A 220 -1.46 11.15 13.68
N THR A 221 -1.10 9.93 13.25
CA THR A 221 -0.94 8.78 14.16
C THR A 221 0.23 8.99 15.12
N VAL A 222 1.38 9.48 14.65
CA VAL A 222 2.55 9.77 15.49
C VAL A 222 2.25 10.89 16.49
N GLN A 223 1.58 11.95 16.03
CA GLN A 223 1.16 13.05 16.90
C GLN A 223 0.25 12.57 18.02
N ARG A 224 -0.70 11.67 17.71
CA ARG A 224 -1.65 11.15 18.70
C ARG A 224 -1.03 10.17 19.69
N LEU A 225 -0.09 9.34 19.25
CA LEU A 225 0.62 8.43 20.15
C LEU A 225 1.40 9.19 21.23
N GLY A 226 1.90 10.39 20.92
CA GLY A 226 2.55 11.25 21.90
C GLY A 226 3.73 10.53 22.58
N GLU A 227 3.70 10.50 23.91
CA GLU A 227 4.71 9.82 24.73
C GLU A 227 4.75 8.29 24.56
N ALA A 228 3.72 7.66 23.97
CA ALA A 228 3.71 6.23 23.71
C ALA A 228 4.58 5.81 22.51
N ALA A 229 5.04 6.76 21.69
CA ALA A 229 5.94 6.52 20.58
C ALA A 229 7.39 6.32 21.08
N VAL A 230 7.69 5.12 21.59
CA VAL A 230 9.00 4.78 22.20
C VAL A 230 9.58 3.51 21.60
N GLY A 231 10.92 3.45 21.54
CA GLY A 231 11.64 2.22 21.26
C GLY A 231 11.45 1.75 19.83
N LYS A 232 11.00 0.50 19.64
CA LYS A 232 10.89 -0.13 18.32
C LYS A 232 10.02 0.65 17.33
N VAL A 233 8.90 1.20 17.79
CA VAL A 233 7.97 1.96 16.93
C VAL A 233 8.61 3.28 16.48
N ALA A 234 9.26 4.00 17.41
CA ALA A 234 9.99 5.22 17.08
C ALA A 234 11.22 4.97 16.20
N GLU A 235 11.91 3.84 16.42
CA GLU A 235 13.04 3.40 15.62
C GLU A 235 12.64 3.07 14.18
N GLU A 236 11.54 2.34 14.00
CA GLU A 236 11.00 1.98 12.69
C GLU A 236 10.58 3.21 11.89
N ILE A 237 9.75 4.09 12.47
CA ILE A 237 9.37 5.36 11.84
C ILE A 237 10.63 6.17 11.51
N GLY A 238 11.51 6.33 12.49
CA GLY A 238 12.70 7.15 12.37
C GLY A 238 13.62 6.70 11.23
N ASN A 239 13.97 5.42 11.19
CA ASN A 239 14.85 4.87 10.15
C ASN A 239 14.24 5.02 8.75
N VAL A 240 12.93 4.74 8.62
CA VAL A 240 12.26 4.82 7.32
C VAL A 240 12.15 6.27 6.84
N MET A 241 11.77 7.21 7.70
CA MET A 241 11.68 8.62 7.32
C MET A 241 13.05 9.22 7.02
N VAL A 242 14.10 8.86 7.78
CA VAL A 242 15.49 9.27 7.48
C VAL A 242 15.91 8.74 6.11
N GLY A 243 15.57 7.48 5.80
CA GLY A 243 15.82 6.87 4.50
C GLY A 243 15.09 7.58 3.34
N LEU A 244 13.82 7.92 3.52
CA LEU A 244 13.01 8.68 2.57
C LEU A 244 13.54 10.09 2.34
N ALA A 245 13.85 10.82 3.42
CA ALA A 245 14.36 12.18 3.33
C ALA A 245 15.77 12.24 2.70
N GLY A 246 16.63 11.25 2.98
CA GLY A 246 18.02 11.16 2.52
C GLY A 246 18.22 10.51 1.15
N ARG A 247 17.15 10.03 0.48
CA ARG A 247 17.17 9.12 -0.68
C ARG A 247 17.75 9.68 -2.00
N ARG A 248 18.60 10.71 -1.96
CA ARG A 248 19.24 11.32 -3.14
C ARG A 248 20.54 10.65 -3.59
N LYS A 249 21.30 9.95 -2.73
CA LYS A 249 22.63 9.39 -3.13
C LYS A 249 22.64 7.91 -3.53
N ARG A 250 21.67 7.12 -3.07
CA ARG A 250 21.67 5.66 -3.29
C ARG A 250 21.19 5.29 -4.70
N ARG A 251 20.08 5.89 -5.16
CA ARG A 251 19.54 5.64 -6.50
C ARG A 251 20.28 6.35 -7.63
N TYR A 252 21.08 7.40 -7.40
CA TYR A 252 21.96 7.91 -8.46
C TYR A 252 23.06 6.93 -8.86
N LYS A 253 23.53 6.09 -7.93
CA LYS A 253 24.42 4.98 -8.24
C LYS A 253 23.67 3.88 -8.99
N GLU A 254 22.53 3.44 -8.48
CA GLU A 254 21.75 2.36 -9.06
C GLU A 254 21.15 2.76 -10.42
N ALA A 255 20.56 3.96 -10.56
CA ALA A 255 20.08 4.52 -11.82
C ALA A 255 21.22 4.85 -12.80
N GLY A 256 22.37 5.32 -12.31
CA GLY A 256 23.56 5.51 -13.15
C GLY A 256 24.12 4.18 -13.69
N GLU A 257 24.03 3.11 -12.89
CA GLU A 257 24.36 1.74 -13.32
C GLU A 257 23.36 1.22 -14.34
N VAL A 258 22.04 1.40 -14.10
CA VAL A 258 20.98 1.00 -15.04
C VAL A 258 21.04 1.79 -16.35
N ILE A 259 21.33 3.09 -16.32
CA ILE A 259 21.52 3.92 -17.53
C ILE A 259 22.76 3.43 -18.28
N ARG A 260 23.87 3.14 -17.59
CA ARG A 260 25.07 2.58 -18.23
C ARG A 260 24.81 1.21 -18.85
N GLU A 261 24.08 0.33 -18.17
CA GLU A 261 23.70 -0.98 -18.70
C GLU A 261 22.80 -0.85 -19.92
N LYS A 262 21.86 0.10 -19.92
CA LYS A 262 20.98 0.40 -21.07
C LYS A 262 21.78 0.99 -22.25
N GLU A 263 22.69 1.93 -22.01
CA GLU A 263 23.59 2.48 -23.02
C GLU A 263 24.59 1.43 -23.58
N GLU A 264 25.00 0.46 -22.75
CA GLU A 264 25.82 -0.67 -23.18
C GLU A 264 25.01 -1.69 -24.01
N ALA A 265 23.76 -1.96 -23.63
CA ALA A 265 22.84 -2.79 -24.41
C ALA A 265 22.48 -2.15 -25.75
N GLU A 266 22.18 -0.84 -25.78
CA GLU A 266 21.93 -0.09 -27.02
C GLU A 266 23.17 -0.06 -27.92
N ARG A 267 24.39 0.04 -27.36
CA ARG A 267 25.64 -0.09 -28.13
C ARG A 267 25.86 -1.50 -28.68
N ARG A 268 25.44 -2.55 -27.98
CA ARG A 268 25.49 -3.94 -28.48
C ARG A 268 24.50 -4.13 -29.62
N ILE A 269 23.26 -3.67 -29.45
CA ILE A 269 22.23 -3.70 -30.51
C ILE A 269 22.66 -2.89 -31.73
N LYS A 270 23.28 -1.72 -31.54
CA LYS A 270 23.78 -0.89 -32.64
C LYS A 270 24.98 -1.50 -33.38
N LYS A 271 25.83 -2.28 -32.70
CA LYS A 271 26.91 -3.06 -33.32
C LYS A 271 26.40 -4.30 -34.05
N GLU A 272 25.33 -4.92 -33.57
CA GLU A 272 24.70 -6.07 -34.24
C GLU A 272 23.77 -5.64 -35.39
N GLY A 273 23.29 -4.38 -35.36
CA GLY A 273 22.41 -3.77 -36.36
C GLY A 273 23.10 -2.88 -37.39
N GLU A 274 24.42 -2.99 -37.59
CA GLU A 274 25.08 -2.47 -38.80
C GLU A 274 24.62 -3.31 -40.01
N MET A 275 23.39 -3.07 -40.46
CA MET A 275 22.94 -3.45 -41.79
C MET A 275 23.79 -2.70 -42.81
N ASP A 276 24.35 -3.46 -43.75
CA ASP A 276 25.21 -2.98 -44.83
C ASP A 276 24.61 -1.74 -45.52
N GLU A 277 25.45 -0.72 -45.73
CA GLU A 277 25.03 0.57 -46.30
C GLU A 277 24.43 0.40 -47.71
N GLU A 278 24.81 -0.70 -48.38
CA GLU A 278 24.27 -1.17 -49.65
C GLU A 278 22.78 -1.57 -49.56
N TYR A 279 22.35 -2.22 -48.47
CA TYR A 279 20.95 -2.63 -48.27
C TYR A 279 20.01 -1.44 -48.01
N ARG A 280 20.48 -0.41 -47.30
CA ARG A 280 19.73 0.84 -47.09
C ARG A 280 19.51 1.60 -48.39
N LYS A 281 20.50 1.60 -49.28
CA LYS A 281 20.41 2.28 -50.56
C LYS A 281 19.38 1.61 -51.46
N VAL A 282 19.40 0.28 -51.55
CA VAL A 282 18.42 -0.52 -52.31
C VAL A 282 16.99 -0.32 -51.80
N LEU A 283 16.79 -0.26 -50.48
CA LEU A 283 15.46 0.01 -49.88
C LEU A 283 14.96 1.45 -50.14
N SER A 284 15.86 2.42 -50.18
CA SER A 284 15.50 3.81 -50.51
C SER A 284 15.17 3.99 -51.99
N GLU A 285 15.90 3.33 -52.87
CA GLU A 285 15.66 3.36 -54.33
C GLU A 285 14.34 2.65 -54.68
N ALA A 286 14.05 1.50 -54.07
CA ALA A 286 12.79 0.78 -54.25
C ALA A 286 11.55 1.55 -53.76
N ARG A 287 11.69 2.39 -52.71
CA ARG A 287 10.60 3.23 -52.19
C ARG A 287 10.29 4.43 -53.08
N VAL A 288 11.31 5.00 -53.72
CA VAL A 288 11.15 6.08 -54.71
C VAL A 288 10.54 5.53 -56.01
N GLU A 289 10.97 4.34 -56.45
CA GLU A 289 10.44 3.68 -57.64
C GLU A 289 8.98 3.22 -57.46
N ALA A 290 8.60 2.86 -56.22
CA ALA A 290 7.22 2.57 -55.84
C ALA A 290 6.34 3.84 -55.64
N GLY A 291 6.89 5.04 -55.79
CA GLY A 291 6.17 6.31 -55.71
C GLY A 291 5.70 6.69 -54.29
N ILE A 292 6.31 6.11 -53.24
CA ILE A 292 5.93 6.35 -51.84
C ILE A 292 6.60 7.62 -51.30
N ASP A 293 7.83 7.91 -51.72
CA ASP A 293 8.60 9.09 -51.33
C ASP A 293 8.87 9.99 -52.57
N VAL A 294 8.75 11.31 -52.42
CA VAL A 294 9.10 12.28 -53.48
C VAL A 294 10.55 12.71 -53.31
N GLU A 295 11.29 12.77 -54.41
CA GLU A 295 12.71 13.17 -54.45
C GLU A 295 12.89 14.57 -53.86
N GLY A 296 13.56 14.64 -52.69
CA GLY A 296 13.78 15.88 -51.95
C GLY A 296 13.08 15.88 -50.58
N GLY A 297 13.73 15.28 -49.60
CA GLY A 297 13.19 15.09 -48.25
C GLY A 297 12.74 16.37 -47.55
N LYS A 298 11.50 16.37 -47.05
CA LYS A 298 11.11 17.17 -45.89
C LYS A 298 10.91 16.23 -44.71
N LYS A 299 11.81 16.33 -43.72
CA LYS A 299 11.58 15.76 -42.39
C LYS A 299 10.39 16.49 -41.75
N VAL A 300 9.36 15.73 -41.40
CA VAL A 300 8.29 16.19 -40.51
C VAL A 300 8.93 16.47 -39.15
N LYS A 301 8.85 17.73 -38.70
CA LYS A 301 9.13 18.09 -37.30
C LYS A 301 7.98 17.53 -36.47
N ILE A 302 8.30 16.67 -35.52
CA ILE A 302 7.38 16.34 -34.43
C ILE A 302 7.43 17.55 -33.49
N GLU A 303 6.29 18.20 -33.32
CA GLU A 303 6.07 19.26 -32.35
C GLU A 303 6.26 18.68 -30.94
N GLU A 304 7.14 19.29 -30.16
CA GLU A 304 7.17 19.10 -28.70
C GLU A 304 5.87 19.71 -28.17
N VAL A 305 4.99 18.84 -27.67
CA VAL A 305 3.85 19.25 -26.86
C VAL A 305 4.43 19.74 -25.54
N GLU A 306 4.30 21.03 -25.27
CA GLU A 306 4.41 21.59 -23.92
C GLU A 306 3.25 21.01 -23.10
N ASP A 307 3.50 19.90 -22.41
CA ASP A 307 2.58 19.34 -21.43
C ASP A 307 2.68 20.11 -20.11
N ASP A 308 1.54 20.64 -19.70
CA ASP A 308 1.30 21.42 -18.50
C ASP A 308 1.60 20.64 -17.20
N GLU A 309 2.31 21.30 -16.27
CA GLU A 309 2.28 21.16 -14.80
C GLU A 309 2.32 19.78 -14.11
N GLN A 310 2.63 18.69 -14.80
CA GLN A 310 2.90 17.41 -14.14
C GLN A 310 4.40 17.28 -13.85
N TRP A 311 4.81 17.65 -12.64
CA TRP A 311 6.17 17.42 -12.15
C TRP A 311 6.45 15.91 -12.09
N ILE A 312 6.94 15.36 -13.20
CA ILE A 312 7.42 13.98 -13.27
C ILE A 312 8.73 13.94 -12.49
N SER A 313 8.74 13.25 -11.35
CA SER A 313 9.96 12.91 -10.64
C SER A 313 10.94 12.28 -11.64
N LYS A 314 12.15 12.84 -11.76
CA LYS A 314 13.19 12.22 -12.58
C LYS A 314 13.42 10.83 -12.02
N VAL A 315 13.34 9.81 -12.86
CA VAL A 315 13.51 8.39 -12.46
C VAL A 315 14.73 8.27 -11.54
N GLY A 316 14.51 7.88 -10.28
CA GLY A 316 15.55 7.76 -9.26
C GLY A 316 15.65 8.90 -8.24
N GLU A 317 14.93 10.01 -8.42
CA GLU A 317 14.79 11.09 -7.43
C GLU A 317 13.42 11.02 -6.75
N GLU A 318 13.43 10.84 -5.42
CA GLU A 318 12.22 10.97 -4.61
C GLU A 318 11.71 12.42 -4.67
N ASP A 319 10.42 12.61 -4.92
CA ASP A 319 9.82 13.94 -5.03
C ASP A 319 10.08 14.77 -3.75
N TYR A 320 10.50 16.02 -3.93
CA TYR A 320 10.85 16.91 -2.83
C TYR A 320 9.68 17.12 -1.85
N ARG A 321 8.43 17.01 -2.28
CA ARG A 321 7.24 17.07 -1.41
C ARG A 321 7.17 15.86 -0.49
N VAL A 322 7.44 14.65 -1.02
CA VAL A 322 7.47 13.42 -0.21
C VAL A 322 8.62 13.49 0.80
N ARG A 323 9.80 13.96 0.37
CA ARG A 323 10.95 14.16 1.26
C ARG A 323 10.68 15.19 2.36
N ALA A 324 10.03 16.31 2.01
CA ALA A 324 9.61 17.32 2.99
C ALA A 324 8.59 16.74 3.97
N SER A 325 7.61 15.98 3.48
CA SER A 325 6.62 15.28 4.30
C SER A 325 7.28 14.29 5.28
N ALA A 326 8.27 13.51 4.83
CA ALA A 326 9.02 12.60 5.71
C ALA A 326 9.79 13.34 6.81
N LEU A 327 10.40 14.49 6.49
CA LEU A 327 11.05 15.36 7.48
C LEU A 327 10.03 15.93 8.49
N SER A 328 8.82 16.27 8.05
CA SER A 328 7.74 16.71 8.94
C SER A 328 7.28 15.60 9.88
N VAL A 329 7.14 14.36 9.39
CA VAL A 329 6.82 13.19 10.24
C VAL A 329 7.92 12.98 11.30
N LEU A 330 9.20 13.10 10.94
CA LEU A 330 10.30 13.08 11.90
C LEU A 330 10.21 14.22 12.90
N GLY A 331 9.92 15.44 12.44
CA GLY A 331 9.77 16.60 13.32
C GLY A 331 8.71 16.36 14.39
N VAL A 332 7.55 15.85 13.99
CA VAL A 332 6.46 15.48 14.91
C VAL A 332 6.89 14.38 15.87
N LEU A 333 7.64 13.37 15.43
CA LEU A 333 8.17 12.32 16.31
C LEU A 333 9.08 12.89 17.42
N PHE A 334 9.94 13.87 17.10
CA PHE A 334 10.80 14.52 18.10
C PHE A 334 10.03 15.51 18.98
N GLU A 335 9.04 16.20 18.45
CA GLU A 335 8.19 17.11 19.22
C GLU A 335 7.34 16.38 20.26
N THR A 336 6.85 15.19 19.91
CA THR A 336 6.05 14.35 20.80
C THR A 336 6.90 13.64 21.85
N ASN A 337 7.98 12.95 21.44
CA ASN A 337 8.82 12.22 22.38
C ASN A 337 10.27 12.01 21.88
N ALA A 338 11.07 13.08 21.84
CA ALA A 338 12.47 12.99 21.44
C ALA A 338 13.31 11.97 22.23
N SER A 339 13.05 11.81 23.54
CA SER A 339 13.79 10.84 24.36
C SER A 339 13.38 9.38 24.14
N GLY A 340 12.21 9.16 23.52
CA GLY A 340 11.76 7.84 23.10
C GLY A 340 12.43 7.34 21.82
N VAL A 341 13.10 8.24 21.09
CA VAL A 341 13.80 7.94 19.82
C VAL A 341 15.23 7.46 20.10
N PRO A 342 15.70 6.36 19.48
CA PRO A 342 17.08 5.92 19.64
C PRO A 342 18.10 6.96 19.18
N VAL A 343 19.20 7.10 19.93
CA VAL A 343 20.27 8.08 19.65
C VAL A 343 20.81 7.98 18.22
N GLY A 344 20.95 6.76 17.68
CA GLY A 344 21.40 6.55 16.30
C GLY A 344 20.48 7.19 15.27
N VAL A 345 19.16 7.07 15.47
CA VAL A 345 18.14 7.70 14.63
C VAL A 345 18.19 9.22 14.77
N THR A 346 18.31 9.73 16.00
CA THR A 346 18.41 11.17 16.27
C THR A 346 19.60 11.81 15.55
N LEU A 347 20.78 11.18 15.63
CA LEU A 347 21.99 11.66 14.96
C LEU A 347 21.85 11.59 13.43
N ALA A 348 21.23 10.53 12.91
CA ALA A 348 20.97 10.39 11.48
C ALA A 348 19.96 11.42 10.95
N ALA A 349 18.92 11.75 11.74
CA ALA A 349 17.94 12.78 11.40
C ALA A 349 18.59 14.16 11.30
N VAL A 350 19.42 14.53 12.28
CA VAL A 350 20.22 15.76 12.24
C VAL A 350 21.17 15.74 11.04
N GLU A 351 21.88 14.64 10.80
CA GLU A 351 22.81 14.55 9.67
C GLU A 351 22.10 14.73 8.32
N VAL A 352 20.97 14.05 8.10
CA VAL A 352 20.18 14.22 6.87
C VAL A 352 19.72 15.66 6.70
N ALA A 353 19.24 16.30 7.76
CA ALA A 353 18.84 17.70 7.72
C ALA A 353 20.01 18.62 7.31
N LEU A 354 21.18 18.47 7.94
CA LEU A 354 22.37 19.25 7.60
C LEU A 354 22.82 19.02 6.15
N ARG A 355 22.81 17.76 5.68
CA ARG A 355 23.14 17.43 4.29
C ARG A 355 22.19 18.05 3.29
N ILE A 356 20.90 18.13 3.62
CA ILE A 356 19.91 18.82 2.79
C ILE A 356 20.27 20.30 2.68
N LEU A 357 20.53 20.96 3.80
CA LEU A 357 20.91 22.38 3.83
C LEU A 357 22.21 22.66 3.09
N GLU A 358 23.18 21.74 3.13
CA GLU A 358 24.45 21.88 2.44
C GLU A 358 24.32 21.72 0.91
N LEU A 359 23.60 20.69 0.46
CA LEU A 359 23.65 20.18 -0.91
C LEU A 359 22.48 20.61 -1.79
N GLU A 360 21.34 21.01 -1.23
CA GLU A 360 20.10 21.25 -1.99
C GLU A 360 19.86 22.73 -2.24
N ARG A 361 20.63 23.35 -3.14
CA ARG A 361 20.57 24.80 -3.39
C ARG A 361 19.50 25.22 -4.42
N GLY A 362 18.80 24.29 -5.06
CA GLY A 362 17.81 24.61 -6.08
C GLY A 362 16.60 25.35 -5.52
N LYS A 363 15.98 26.25 -6.31
CA LYS A 363 14.75 26.98 -5.91
C LYS A 363 13.59 26.03 -5.59
N GLU A 364 13.42 24.98 -6.38
CA GLU A 364 12.39 23.94 -6.19
C GLU A 364 12.57 23.15 -4.89
N GLN A 365 13.79 23.11 -4.36
CA GLN A 365 14.14 22.37 -3.15
C GLN A 365 13.94 23.18 -1.87
N ALA A 366 13.44 24.42 -1.97
CA ALA A 366 13.24 25.31 -0.83
C ALA A 366 12.32 24.67 0.23
N THR A 367 11.29 23.93 -0.18
CA THR A 367 10.37 23.24 0.73
C THR A 367 11.08 22.20 1.60
N VAL A 368 11.98 21.41 1.03
CA VAL A 368 12.78 20.40 1.76
C VAL A 368 13.79 21.08 2.69
N ARG A 369 14.41 22.19 2.26
CA ARG A 369 15.29 22.98 3.13
C ARG A 369 14.56 23.58 4.33
N ARG A 370 13.38 24.16 4.13
CA ARG A 370 12.53 24.65 5.24
C ARG A 370 12.20 23.52 6.22
N ALA A 371 11.78 22.36 5.70
CA ALA A 371 11.49 21.19 6.52
C ALA A 371 12.74 20.67 7.27
N ALA A 372 13.93 20.76 6.67
CA ALA A 372 15.19 20.40 7.33
C ALA A 372 15.55 21.36 8.48
N VAL A 373 15.40 22.68 8.30
CA VAL A 373 15.59 23.64 9.41
C VAL A 373 14.60 23.35 10.53
N HIS A 374 13.34 23.10 10.19
CA HIS A 374 12.31 22.76 11.17
C HIS A 374 12.65 21.46 11.90
N LEU A 375 13.11 20.41 11.22
CA LEU A 375 13.52 19.16 11.87
C LEU A 375 14.64 19.38 12.88
N VAL A 376 15.66 20.18 12.54
CA VAL A 376 16.75 20.51 13.49
C VAL A 376 16.16 21.20 14.73
N SER A 377 15.26 22.17 14.53
CA SER A 377 14.55 22.83 15.63
C SER A 377 13.74 21.84 16.49
N SER A 378 12.94 20.97 15.86
CA SER A 378 12.11 19.95 16.54
C SER A 378 12.96 18.98 17.36
N VAL A 379 14.12 18.54 16.85
CA VAL A 379 15.06 17.67 17.57
C VAL A 379 15.64 18.38 18.79
N LEU A 380 16.16 19.59 18.62
CA LEU A 380 16.81 20.34 19.69
C LEU A 380 15.81 20.69 20.80
N ASN A 381 14.68 21.29 20.43
CA ASN A 381 13.63 21.66 21.38
C ASN A 381 13.04 20.41 22.05
N GLY A 382 12.84 19.33 21.29
CA GLY A 382 12.32 18.06 21.81
C GLY A 382 13.23 17.46 22.89
N LEU A 383 14.54 17.47 22.68
CA LEU A 383 15.52 17.00 23.66
C LEU A 383 15.68 17.96 24.85
N GLU A 384 15.66 19.27 24.58
CA GLU A 384 15.80 20.30 25.60
C GLU A 384 14.65 20.32 26.60
N LYS A 385 13.44 19.85 26.23
CA LYS A 385 12.33 19.64 27.18
C LYS A 385 12.73 18.83 28.41
N ASN A 386 13.71 17.92 28.27
CA ASN A 386 14.23 17.09 29.36
C ASN A 386 15.49 17.66 30.02
N GLY A 387 15.89 18.87 29.65
CA GLY A 387 17.02 19.62 30.17
C GLY A 387 18.26 19.57 29.27
N THR A 388 19.07 20.62 29.32
CA THR A 388 20.29 20.78 28.53
C THR A 388 21.29 19.63 28.70
N VAL A 389 21.34 19.02 29.89
CA VAL A 389 22.21 17.86 30.16
C VAL A 389 21.78 16.63 29.35
N GLU A 390 20.48 16.37 29.24
CA GLU A 390 19.96 15.26 28.43
C GLU A 390 20.18 15.51 26.94
N LEU A 391 19.99 16.75 26.48
CA LEU A 391 20.35 17.15 25.12
C LEU A 391 21.83 16.87 24.83
N LEU A 392 22.74 17.30 25.70
CA LEU A 392 24.19 17.14 25.49
C LEU A 392 24.68 15.68 25.56
N LYS A 393 23.91 14.78 26.19
CA LYS A 393 24.19 13.33 26.14
C LYS A 393 23.90 12.75 24.76
N VAL A 394 22.91 13.29 24.05
CA VAL A 394 22.48 12.80 22.74
C VAL A 394 23.21 13.54 21.60
N ILE A 395 23.34 14.85 21.71
CA ILE A 395 24.00 15.73 20.75
C ILE A 395 25.22 16.37 21.40
N PRO A 396 26.43 15.84 21.13
CA PRO A 396 27.67 16.41 21.65
C PRO A 396 27.89 17.85 21.21
N ARG A 397 28.74 18.60 21.95
CA ARG A 397 29.03 20.01 21.66
C ARG A 397 29.60 20.22 20.27
N GLU A 398 30.46 19.31 19.81
CA GLU A 398 31.03 19.36 18.46
C GLU A 398 29.94 19.31 17.39
N ARG A 399 28.87 18.53 17.63
CA ARG A 399 27.73 18.45 16.72
C ARG A 399 26.84 19.70 16.78
N LEU A 400 26.71 20.35 17.94
CA LEU A 400 26.03 21.64 18.05
C LEU A 400 26.79 22.74 17.30
N GLU A 401 28.12 22.78 17.41
CA GLU A 401 28.97 23.71 16.67
C GLU A 401 28.80 23.53 15.15
N ASP A 402 28.73 22.29 14.68
CA ASP A 402 28.45 21.97 13.28
C ASP A 402 27.06 22.45 12.83
N ILE A 403 26.03 22.25 13.67
CA ILE A 403 24.67 22.73 13.40
C ILE A 403 24.68 24.26 13.25
N VAL A 404 25.28 24.98 14.20
CA VAL A 404 25.37 26.45 14.18
C VAL A 404 26.13 26.92 12.94
N ARG A 405 27.24 26.27 12.58
CA ARG A 405 28.02 26.60 11.38
C ARG A 405 27.19 26.47 10.10
N VAL A 406 26.47 25.34 9.93
CA VAL A 406 25.66 25.08 8.74
C VAL A 406 24.45 26.02 8.67
N LEU A 407 23.76 26.24 9.78
CA LEU A 407 22.63 27.18 9.84
C LEU A 407 23.08 28.62 9.60
N GLY A 408 24.23 29.04 10.16
CA GLY A 408 24.81 30.36 9.92
C GLY A 408 25.17 30.59 8.46
N TYR A 409 25.78 29.60 7.81
CA TYR A 409 26.02 29.63 6.37
C TYR A 409 24.71 29.72 5.57
N THR A 410 23.70 28.93 5.96
CA THR A 410 22.38 28.91 5.32
C THR A 410 21.65 30.26 5.45
N ARG A 411 21.65 30.86 6.65
CA ARG A 411 21.14 32.21 6.92
C ARG A 411 21.72 33.26 5.98
N ALA A 412 23.01 33.15 5.65
CA ALA A 412 23.71 34.12 4.82
C ALA A 412 23.53 33.89 3.31
N THR A 413 23.47 32.63 2.87
CA THR A 413 23.67 32.26 1.46
C THR A 413 22.47 31.61 0.77
N ASP A 414 21.42 31.22 1.50
CA ASP A 414 20.27 30.57 0.88
C ASP A 414 19.48 31.51 -0.04
N ASP A 415 19.00 31.00 -1.17
CA ASP A 415 18.19 31.78 -2.10
C ASP A 415 16.76 32.02 -1.59
N ASP A 416 16.28 31.20 -0.66
CA ASP A 416 14.93 31.30 -0.10
C ASP A 416 14.91 32.15 1.18
N GLY A 417 14.17 33.26 1.16
CA GLY A 417 14.10 34.20 2.29
C GLY A 417 13.56 33.57 3.59
N LEU A 418 12.60 32.65 3.50
CA LEU A 418 12.05 31.97 4.67
C LEU A 418 13.04 30.98 5.27
N VAL A 419 13.79 30.23 4.46
CA VAL A 419 14.88 29.37 4.96
C VAL A 419 15.91 30.21 5.71
N ARG A 420 16.28 31.39 5.20
CA ARG A 420 17.24 32.27 5.87
C ARG A 420 16.74 32.77 7.21
N GLU A 421 15.47 33.18 7.27
CA GLU A 421 14.83 33.67 8.50
C GLU A 421 14.74 32.55 9.54
N GLN A 422 14.23 31.38 9.17
CA GLN A 422 14.11 30.21 10.06
C GLN A 422 15.47 29.77 10.60
N ALA A 423 16.49 29.71 9.73
CA ALA A 423 17.86 29.40 10.15
C ALA A 423 18.43 30.49 11.08
N GLY A 424 18.11 31.75 10.82
CA GLY A 424 18.53 32.88 11.66
C GLY A 424 17.97 32.81 13.07
N VAL A 425 16.66 32.60 13.20
CA VAL A 425 15.97 32.44 14.49
C VAL A 425 16.57 31.28 15.29
N LEU A 426 16.82 30.14 14.63
CA LEU A 426 17.39 28.98 15.30
C LEU A 426 18.85 29.19 15.73
N VAL A 427 19.66 29.90 14.94
CA VAL A 427 21.03 30.26 15.33
C VAL A 427 21.03 31.18 16.53
N GLU A 428 20.16 32.20 16.54
CA GLU A 428 20.05 33.14 17.66
C GLU A 428 19.69 32.40 18.95
N ALA A 429 18.67 31.53 18.90
CA ALA A 429 18.26 30.70 20.03
C ALA A 429 19.36 29.75 20.55
N LEU A 430 20.28 29.29 19.68
CA LEU A 430 21.40 28.42 20.07
C LEU A 430 22.59 29.17 20.66
N THR A 431 22.64 30.50 20.49
CA THR A 431 23.77 31.34 20.92
C THR A 431 23.45 32.22 22.13
N GLU A 432 22.17 32.34 22.49
CA GLU A 432 21.70 32.88 23.77
C GLU A 432 21.87 31.86 24.90
#